data_AF-A0A6N8FN17-F1
#
_entry.id   AF-A0A6N8FN17-F1
#
_cell.length_a   1.000
_cell.length_b   1.000
_cell.length_c   1.000
_cell.angle_alpha   90.00
_cell.angle_beta   90.00
_cell.angle_gamma   90.00
#
_symmetry.space_group_name_H-M   'P 1'
#
loop_
_entity.id
_entity.type
_entity.pdbx_description
1 polymer ?
#
loop_
_entity_poly.entity_id
_entity_poly.type
_entity_poly.pdbx_seq_one_letter_code
_entity_poly.pdbx_strand_id
1 'polypeptide(L)'
;MVNSLTFNSIRKEYVSVLERGRPYWANRQVNILKVAGMAGGHVQNIETEPIIMPVKLLIEGVSKEDLQAKSEELAEWLIKDEVMPLVFDNQPNRTYFAMVDGGVDPQEFVSFSILTINFICPDPYKYGPEKSLNLSDAATVENEGTAETYPIMEATAKESVTSFMVAKGDEDFFMIGQPFDIDKQAIEQYPEVVFYPMESLVGWSPMTEGFFFDDEVTGGYVSNGTVGVVGGTSFSPTSFGTQRSGWYGPAIRRSLPEEIGDFQITFGTSLYSNGNGIGKVFALFLDENDKIVASIGLINTRMGTRNARVLVRMNDGQNYRRTRVMDYPGDSGSESTVFSSRPLNIQLKREGNKYSARTWQVRDGEAHARHAEDITSEVIEFQRPIRQVALYFAKYGSNPSLNMQAIGLRVRKNNTLLLDDSLIPYIAHAGDKILVDAKKELVMINDEPRTDMKAFGANYFGLDPGENHLFTFPEDAFDTSLRYRPAYK
;
A
#
# COMPACT_ATOMS: atom_id res chain seq x y z
N MET A 1 -34.85 15.51 -22.09
CA MET A 1 -33.45 15.11 -21.85
C MET A 1 -33.41 13.60 -21.87
N VAL A 2 -32.55 13.03 -22.70
CA VAL A 2 -32.30 11.59 -22.69
C VAL A 2 -31.42 11.31 -21.47
N ASN A 3 -31.88 10.47 -20.54
CA ASN A 3 -31.09 10.12 -19.37
C ASN A 3 -29.96 9.19 -19.79
N SER A 4 -28.74 9.41 -19.30
CA SER A 4 -27.60 8.52 -19.49
C SER A 4 -27.00 8.10 -18.14
N LEU A 5 -25.88 7.39 -18.20
CA LEU A 5 -25.06 7.00 -17.06
C LEU A 5 -23.59 7.35 -17.31
N THR A 6 -22.87 7.60 -16.23
CA THR A 6 -21.42 7.73 -16.19
C THR A 6 -20.87 6.55 -15.39
N PHE A 7 -19.93 5.80 -15.98
CA PHE A 7 -19.29 4.65 -15.35
C PHE A 7 -17.79 4.81 -15.43
N ASN A 8 -17.10 4.62 -14.30
CA ASN A 8 -15.66 4.86 -14.18
C ASN A 8 -15.22 6.24 -14.72
N SER A 9 -15.97 7.28 -14.35
CA SER A 9 -15.75 8.68 -14.78
C SER A 9 -15.85 8.93 -16.30
N ILE A 10 -16.30 7.95 -17.08
CA ILE A 10 -16.49 8.06 -18.53
C ILE A 10 -17.98 8.02 -18.86
N ARG A 11 -18.40 8.87 -19.80
CA ARG A 11 -19.74 8.91 -20.40
C ARG A 11 -19.61 8.64 -21.89
N LYS A 12 -20.51 7.82 -22.44
CA LYS A 12 -20.60 7.57 -23.88
C LYS A 12 -21.86 8.23 -24.44
N GLU A 13 -21.68 9.17 -25.36
CA GLU A 13 -22.78 9.96 -25.95
C GLU A 13 -23.79 9.10 -26.73
N TYR A 14 -23.36 7.97 -27.28
CA TYR A 14 -24.23 7.03 -28.00
C TYR A 14 -25.01 6.07 -27.09
N VAL A 15 -24.90 6.22 -25.76
CA VAL A 15 -25.54 5.36 -24.76
C VAL A 15 -26.59 6.14 -23.99
N SER A 16 -27.81 5.61 -24.00
CA SER A 16 -28.96 6.17 -23.32
C SER A 16 -29.61 5.15 -22.38
N VAL A 17 -30.02 5.57 -21.20
CA VAL A 17 -30.73 4.73 -20.22
C VAL A 17 -32.23 4.81 -20.49
N LEU A 18 -32.79 3.69 -20.97
CA LEU A 18 -34.23 3.56 -21.19
C LEU A 18 -34.97 3.26 -19.90
N GLU A 19 -34.45 2.32 -19.12
CA GLU A 19 -35.08 1.85 -17.88
C GLU A 19 -34.00 1.47 -16.87
N ARG A 20 -34.31 1.65 -15.59
CA ARG A 20 -33.45 1.29 -14.47
C ARG A 20 -34.28 0.56 -13.43
N GLY A 21 -33.86 -0.63 -13.04
CA GLY A 21 -34.34 -1.29 -11.83
C GLY A 21 -34.09 -0.39 -10.63
N ARG A 22 -35.11 -0.14 -9.82
CA ARG A 22 -35.02 0.71 -8.61
C ARG A 22 -35.35 -0.12 -7.38
N PRO A 23 -34.47 -1.06 -6.99
CA PRO A 23 -34.58 -1.63 -5.65
C PRO A 23 -34.47 -0.46 -4.65
N TYR A 24 -35.49 -0.29 -3.83
CA TYR A 24 -35.53 0.79 -2.84
C TYR A 24 -34.60 0.52 -1.65
N TRP A 25 -34.30 -0.75 -1.40
CA TRP A 25 -33.35 -1.24 -0.40
C TRP A 25 -32.76 -2.58 -0.86
N ALA A 26 -31.61 -2.95 -0.31
CA ALA A 26 -31.01 -4.27 -0.48
C ALA A 26 -31.81 -5.36 0.26
N ASN A 27 -31.80 -6.59 -0.27
CA ASN A 27 -32.46 -7.70 0.43
C ASN A 27 -31.80 -7.93 1.80
N ARG A 28 -32.62 -8.26 2.80
CA ARG A 28 -32.18 -8.41 4.20
C ARG A 28 -32.59 -9.78 4.71
N GLN A 29 -31.62 -10.54 5.20
CA GLN A 29 -31.85 -11.79 5.90
C GLN A 29 -31.78 -11.54 7.41
N VAL A 30 -32.88 -11.82 8.13
CA VAL A 30 -32.95 -11.69 9.59
C VAL A 30 -32.93 -13.09 10.19
N ASN A 31 -31.80 -13.47 10.78
CA ASN A 31 -31.69 -14.77 11.43
C ASN A 31 -32.22 -14.69 12.85
N ILE A 32 -33.23 -15.51 13.16
CA ILE A 32 -33.96 -15.50 14.44
C ILE A 32 -33.71 -16.80 15.18
N LEU A 33 -33.07 -16.71 16.35
CA LEU A 33 -32.92 -17.82 17.28
C LEU A 33 -34.22 -18.03 18.05
N LYS A 34 -34.79 -19.24 17.96
CA LYS A 34 -35.97 -19.63 18.74
C LYS A 34 -35.55 -20.65 19.80
N VAL A 35 -36.00 -20.43 21.04
CA VAL A 35 -35.75 -21.36 22.14
C VAL A 35 -37.00 -22.21 22.36
N ALA A 36 -36.83 -23.53 22.41
CA ALA A 36 -37.93 -24.47 22.58
C ALA A 36 -38.71 -24.19 23.87
N GLY A 37 -40.04 -24.10 23.76
CA GLY A 37 -40.93 -23.83 24.89
C GLY A 37 -41.13 -22.35 25.25
N MET A 38 -40.43 -21.41 24.59
CA MET A 38 -40.67 -19.98 24.74
C MET A 38 -41.39 -19.40 23.52
N ALA A 39 -42.32 -18.47 23.75
CA ALA A 39 -42.96 -17.72 22.68
C ALA A 39 -42.01 -16.64 22.13
N GLY A 40 -41.90 -16.54 20.81
CA GLY A 40 -41.05 -15.56 20.13
C GLY A 40 -39.67 -16.08 19.74
N GLY A 41 -38.74 -15.17 19.48
CA GLY A 41 -37.36 -15.46 19.12
C GLY A 41 -36.47 -14.22 19.25
N HIS A 42 -35.18 -14.45 19.42
CA HIS A 42 -34.17 -13.40 19.53
C HIS A 42 -33.51 -13.19 18.17
N VAL A 43 -33.39 -11.94 17.73
CA VAL A 43 -32.62 -11.61 16.52
C VAL A 43 -31.16 -11.92 16.79
N GLN A 44 -30.60 -12.83 16.01
CA GLN A 44 -29.21 -13.27 16.15
C GLN A 44 -28.28 -12.36 15.35
N ASN A 45 -28.60 -12.13 14.07
CA ASN A 45 -27.93 -11.18 13.21
C ASN A 45 -28.86 -10.73 12.08
N ILE A 46 -28.43 -9.70 11.34
CA ILE A 46 -29.09 -9.23 10.12
C ILE A 46 -28.03 -9.09 9.04
N GLU A 47 -28.22 -9.77 7.93
CA GLU A 47 -27.32 -9.73 6.77
C GLU A 47 -27.98 -8.92 5.65
N THR A 48 -27.21 -8.04 5.03
CA THR A 48 -27.67 -7.21 3.89
C THR A 48 -26.96 -7.68 2.64
N GLU A 49 -27.72 -8.10 1.64
CA GLU A 49 -27.19 -8.65 0.40
C GLU A 49 -26.75 -7.55 -0.58
N PRO A 50 -25.83 -7.86 -1.52
CA PRO A 50 -25.54 -6.97 -2.65
C PRO A 50 -26.79 -6.58 -3.43
N ILE A 51 -26.78 -5.39 -4.03
CA ILE A 51 -27.86 -4.95 -4.93
C ILE A 51 -27.52 -5.34 -6.36
N ILE A 52 -28.44 -6.01 -7.03
CA ILE A 52 -28.39 -6.20 -8.48
C ILE A 52 -29.33 -5.18 -9.13
N MET A 53 -28.77 -4.33 -9.98
CA MET A 53 -29.49 -3.26 -10.66
C MET A 53 -29.52 -3.53 -12.17
N PRO A 54 -30.64 -4.07 -12.70
CA PRO A 54 -30.81 -4.21 -14.14
C PRO A 54 -31.01 -2.82 -14.77
N VAL A 55 -30.18 -2.48 -15.75
CA VAL A 55 -30.23 -1.21 -16.48
C VAL A 55 -30.42 -1.50 -17.96
N LYS A 56 -31.55 -1.07 -18.51
CA LYS A 56 -31.86 -1.20 -19.93
C LYS A 56 -31.29 0.00 -20.69
N LEU A 57 -30.38 -0.29 -21.61
CA LEU A 57 -29.66 0.69 -22.42
C LEU A 57 -30.14 0.67 -23.87
N LEU A 58 -30.11 1.84 -24.50
CA LEU A 58 -30.19 2.05 -25.93
C LEU A 58 -28.80 2.48 -26.41
N ILE A 59 -28.27 1.76 -27.40
CA ILE A 59 -27.01 2.05 -28.08
C ILE A 59 -27.35 2.54 -29.48
N GLU A 60 -26.99 3.78 -29.80
CA GLU A 60 -27.32 4.38 -31.10
C GLU A 60 -26.13 4.29 -32.07
N GLY A 61 -26.42 3.93 -33.32
CA GLY A 61 -25.44 3.81 -34.40
C GLY A 61 -25.96 4.36 -35.72
N VAL A 62 -25.05 4.57 -36.67
CA VAL A 62 -25.41 5.03 -38.03
C VAL A 62 -25.46 3.89 -39.05
N SER A 63 -24.86 2.74 -38.72
CA SER A 63 -24.92 1.51 -39.50
C SER A 63 -24.72 0.29 -38.60
N LYS A 64 -24.87 -0.92 -39.17
CA LYS A 64 -24.61 -2.16 -38.45
C LYS A 64 -23.13 -2.29 -38.05
N GLU A 65 -22.22 -1.87 -38.93
CA GLU A 65 -20.77 -1.86 -38.68
C GLU A 65 -20.40 -0.91 -37.54
N ASP A 66 -21.03 0.28 -37.50
CA ASP A 66 -20.85 1.24 -36.40
C ASP A 66 -21.37 0.69 -35.06
N LEU A 67 -22.53 0.01 -35.06
CA LEU A 67 -23.04 -0.66 -33.86
C LEU A 67 -22.10 -1.76 -33.36
N GLN A 68 -21.48 -2.51 -34.26
CA GLN A 68 -20.51 -3.53 -33.90
C GLN A 68 -19.24 -2.93 -33.29
N ALA A 69 -18.72 -1.84 -33.85
CA ALA A 69 -17.58 -1.12 -33.26
C ALA A 69 -17.94 -0.57 -31.86
N LYS A 70 -19.14 0.01 -31.70
CA LYS A 70 -19.64 0.53 -30.43
C LYS A 70 -19.87 -0.56 -29.38
N SER A 71 -20.16 -1.79 -29.77
CA SER A 71 -20.32 -2.90 -28.80
C SER A 71 -18.96 -3.32 -28.21
N GLU A 72 -17.90 -3.31 -29.00
CA GLU A 72 -16.53 -3.53 -28.52
C GLU A 72 -16.10 -2.42 -27.56
N GLU A 73 -16.36 -1.16 -27.90
CA GLU A 73 -16.11 -0.02 -27.01
C GLU A 73 -16.93 -0.09 -25.71
N LEU A 74 -18.20 -0.53 -25.79
CA LEU A 74 -19.07 -0.70 -24.64
C LEU A 74 -18.51 -1.77 -23.70
N ALA A 75 -18.03 -2.88 -24.25
CA ALA A 75 -17.39 -3.94 -23.48
C ALA A 75 -16.10 -3.43 -22.81
N GLU A 76 -15.22 -2.73 -23.54
CA GLU A 76 -14.01 -2.14 -22.97
C GLU A 76 -14.34 -1.14 -21.84
N TRP A 77 -15.39 -0.35 -22.00
CA TRP A 77 -15.81 0.63 -21.01
C TRP A 77 -16.40 0.00 -19.74
N LEU A 78 -17.28 -0.98 -19.87
CA LEU A 78 -18.06 -1.52 -18.75
C LEU A 78 -17.45 -2.76 -18.08
N ILE A 79 -16.76 -3.61 -18.82
CA ILE A 79 -16.16 -4.84 -18.29
C ILE A 79 -14.82 -4.49 -17.64
N LYS A 80 -14.85 -4.38 -16.30
CA LYS A 80 -13.70 -4.09 -15.44
C LYS A 80 -13.57 -5.18 -14.38
N ASP A 81 -12.33 -5.47 -14.00
CA ASP A 81 -12.02 -6.47 -12.97
C ASP A 81 -12.23 -5.95 -11.53
N GLU A 82 -12.47 -4.64 -11.38
CA GLU A 82 -12.67 -3.98 -10.09
C GLU A 82 -14.01 -3.22 -10.07
N VAL A 83 -14.52 -2.97 -8.86
CA VAL A 83 -15.75 -2.19 -8.64
C VAL A 83 -15.51 -0.73 -9.00
N MET A 84 -16.38 -0.15 -9.81
CA MET A 84 -16.22 1.21 -10.34
C MET A 84 -17.38 2.13 -9.94
N PRO A 85 -17.15 3.46 -9.88
CA PRO A 85 -18.20 4.42 -9.63
C PRO A 85 -19.20 4.48 -10.79
N LEU A 86 -20.49 4.42 -10.47
CA LEU A 86 -21.64 4.50 -11.37
C LEU A 86 -22.56 5.65 -10.93
N VAL A 87 -22.81 6.61 -11.83
CA VAL A 87 -23.67 7.77 -11.60
C VAL A 87 -24.72 7.85 -12.71
N PHE A 88 -25.97 8.15 -12.34
CA PHE A 88 -27.07 8.33 -13.30
C PHE A 88 -27.45 9.80 -13.41
N ASP A 89 -27.79 10.26 -14.62
CA ASP A 89 -28.17 11.68 -14.86
C ASP A 89 -29.38 12.14 -14.05
N ASN A 90 -30.31 11.22 -13.75
CA ASN A 90 -31.49 11.53 -12.95
C ASN A 90 -31.22 11.59 -11.43
N GLN A 91 -30.03 11.19 -10.99
CA GLN A 91 -29.56 11.21 -9.60
C GLN A 91 -28.06 11.55 -9.57
N PRO A 92 -27.65 12.74 -10.05
CA PRO A 92 -26.23 13.08 -10.26
C PRO A 92 -25.44 13.17 -8.95
N ASN A 93 -26.12 13.44 -7.84
CA ASN A 93 -25.53 13.55 -6.50
C ASN A 93 -25.50 12.20 -5.76
N ARG A 94 -25.66 11.08 -6.46
CA ARG A 94 -25.60 9.73 -5.89
C ARG A 94 -24.68 8.85 -6.73
N THR A 95 -23.64 8.33 -6.11
CA THR A 95 -22.71 7.37 -6.70
C THR A 95 -22.97 5.98 -6.14
N TYR A 96 -23.15 5.02 -7.02
CA TYR A 96 -23.13 3.60 -6.72
C TYR A 96 -21.72 3.07 -7.00
N PHE A 97 -21.29 2.04 -6.28
CA PHE A 97 -20.05 1.32 -6.59
C PHE A 97 -20.43 -0.05 -7.13
N ALA A 98 -20.29 -0.21 -8.45
CA ALA A 98 -20.84 -1.35 -9.17
C ALA A 98 -19.83 -1.96 -10.15
N MET A 99 -20.08 -3.20 -10.51
CA MET A 99 -19.43 -3.89 -11.63
C MET A 99 -20.50 -4.62 -12.45
N VAL A 100 -20.16 -5.01 -13.68
CA VAL A 100 -21.07 -5.79 -14.52
C VAL A 100 -20.98 -7.26 -14.12
N ASP A 101 -22.14 -7.88 -13.89
CA ASP A 101 -22.26 -9.32 -13.66
C ASP A 101 -23.06 -9.99 -14.78
N GLY A 102 -22.55 -11.12 -15.26
CA GLY A 102 -23.14 -11.91 -16.33
C GLY A 102 -22.95 -11.35 -17.75
N GLY A 103 -23.66 -11.96 -18.68
CA GLY A 103 -23.68 -11.57 -20.10
C GLY A 103 -24.84 -10.63 -20.43
N VAL A 104 -24.88 -10.20 -21.69
CA VAL A 104 -25.96 -9.39 -22.25
C VAL A 104 -26.53 -10.09 -23.48
N ASP A 105 -27.84 -9.98 -23.68
CA ASP A 105 -28.53 -10.44 -24.88
C ASP A 105 -29.10 -9.22 -25.63
N PRO A 106 -28.39 -8.70 -26.64
CA PRO A 106 -28.79 -7.48 -27.34
C PRO A 106 -29.91 -7.74 -28.37
N GLN A 107 -30.93 -6.88 -28.34
CA GLN A 107 -31.91 -6.77 -29.42
C GLN A 107 -31.40 -5.76 -30.45
N GLU A 108 -30.79 -6.26 -31.50
CA GLU A 108 -30.18 -5.45 -32.55
C GLU A 108 -31.17 -5.04 -33.64
N PHE A 109 -31.08 -3.77 -34.03
CA PHE A 109 -31.70 -3.19 -35.21
C PHE A 109 -30.61 -2.58 -36.11
N VAL A 110 -30.99 -2.05 -37.28
CA VAL A 110 -30.01 -1.52 -38.25
C VAL A 110 -29.18 -0.36 -37.70
N SER A 111 -29.80 0.53 -36.92
CA SER A 111 -29.19 1.77 -36.43
C SER A 111 -29.22 1.91 -34.90
N PHE A 112 -29.70 0.90 -34.17
CA PHE A 112 -29.62 0.90 -32.72
C PHE A 112 -29.66 -0.51 -32.15
N SER A 113 -29.22 -0.68 -30.91
CA SER A 113 -29.36 -1.91 -30.13
C SER A 113 -29.95 -1.61 -28.76
N ILE A 114 -30.80 -2.51 -28.27
CA ILE A 114 -31.36 -2.43 -26.91
C ILE A 114 -30.87 -3.64 -26.12
N LEU A 115 -30.29 -3.41 -24.96
CA LEU A 115 -29.81 -4.49 -24.08
C LEU A 115 -30.03 -4.15 -22.61
N THR A 116 -30.04 -5.16 -21.76
CA THR A 116 -30.11 -4.98 -20.30
C THR A 116 -28.81 -5.46 -19.66
N ILE A 117 -28.19 -4.59 -18.88
CA ILE A 117 -26.96 -4.88 -18.13
C ILE A 117 -27.30 -5.00 -16.65
N ASN A 118 -26.82 -6.05 -15.99
CA ASN A 118 -26.92 -6.18 -14.55
C ASN A 118 -25.69 -5.56 -13.89
N PHE A 119 -25.89 -4.43 -13.23
CA PHE A 119 -24.88 -3.84 -12.38
C PHE A 119 -25.02 -4.40 -10.96
N ILE A 120 -24.07 -5.23 -10.53
CA ILE A 120 -24.00 -5.67 -9.14
C ILE A 120 -23.26 -4.62 -8.31
N CYS A 121 -23.85 -4.22 -7.19
CA CYS A 121 -23.28 -3.32 -6.19
C CYS A 121 -22.96 -4.14 -4.93
N PRO A 122 -21.69 -4.56 -4.73
CA PRO A 122 -21.29 -5.32 -3.54
C PRO A 122 -21.54 -4.54 -2.25
N ASP A 123 -21.28 -3.24 -2.27
CA ASP A 123 -21.72 -2.30 -1.24
C ASP A 123 -23.14 -1.83 -1.60
N PRO A 124 -24.16 -2.13 -0.77
CA PRO A 124 -25.55 -1.84 -1.08
C PRO A 124 -25.91 -0.35 -0.98
N TYR A 125 -25.01 0.49 -0.45
CA TYR A 125 -25.29 1.90 -0.21
C TYR A 125 -24.89 2.78 -1.40
N LYS A 126 -25.63 3.88 -1.58
CA LYS A 126 -25.29 4.95 -2.50
C LYS A 126 -24.68 6.12 -1.75
N TYR A 127 -23.65 6.74 -2.32
CA TYR A 127 -22.85 7.76 -1.65
C TYR A 127 -23.10 9.14 -2.24
N GLY A 128 -23.22 10.14 -1.37
CA GLY A 128 -23.30 11.55 -1.73
C GLY A 128 -21.96 12.14 -2.21
N PRO A 129 -21.93 13.46 -2.48
CA PRO A 129 -20.66 14.16 -2.68
C PRO A 129 -19.76 14.04 -1.44
N GLU A 130 -18.45 14.07 -1.64
CA GLU A 130 -17.49 14.14 -0.54
C GLU A 130 -17.64 15.47 0.20
N LYS A 131 -17.58 15.39 1.53
CA LYS A 131 -17.55 16.52 2.45
C LYS A 131 -16.21 16.52 3.17
N SER A 132 -15.68 17.70 3.43
CA SER A 132 -14.44 17.90 4.19
C SER A 132 -14.66 18.95 5.28
N LEU A 133 -14.09 18.72 6.46
CA LEU A 133 -14.17 19.60 7.61
C LEU A 133 -12.82 19.60 8.33
N ASN A 134 -12.41 20.73 8.91
CA ASN A 134 -11.30 20.76 9.86
C ASN A 134 -11.81 20.47 11.27
N LEU A 135 -11.12 19.63 12.01
CA LEU A 135 -11.37 19.38 13.42
C LEU A 135 -10.49 20.37 14.21
N SER A 136 -11.10 21.34 14.87
CA SER A 136 -10.43 22.27 15.79
C SER A 136 -10.53 21.75 17.22
N ASP A 137 -9.86 20.63 17.49
CA ASP A 137 -9.90 19.80 18.72
C ASP A 137 -11.24 19.21 19.13
N ALA A 138 -12.34 19.92 18.87
CA ALA A 138 -13.70 19.44 18.94
C ALA A 138 -14.47 19.90 17.71
N ALA A 139 -15.27 19.02 17.13
CA ALA A 139 -16.17 19.37 16.03
C ALA A 139 -17.43 18.50 16.02
N THR A 140 -18.54 19.09 15.60
CA THR A 140 -19.75 18.34 15.28
C THR A 140 -19.79 18.07 13.77
N VAL A 141 -19.84 16.81 13.39
CA VAL A 141 -19.96 16.35 12.01
C VAL A 141 -21.37 15.84 11.77
N GLU A 142 -22.09 16.43 10.82
CA GLU A 142 -23.45 15.99 10.45
C GLU A 142 -23.40 15.02 9.26
N ASN A 143 -23.68 13.74 9.51
CA ASN A 143 -23.94 12.79 8.44
C ASN A 143 -25.39 12.92 7.96
N GLU A 144 -25.59 13.70 6.90
CA GLU A 144 -26.88 13.85 6.18
C GLU A 144 -27.36 12.57 5.45
N GLY A 145 -26.59 11.48 5.56
CA GLY A 145 -26.93 10.17 5.05
C GLY A 145 -28.06 9.50 5.83
N THR A 146 -28.51 8.35 5.33
CA THR A 146 -29.44 7.47 6.04
C THR A 146 -28.80 6.15 6.49
N ALA A 147 -27.50 6.00 6.23
CA ALA A 147 -26.64 4.91 6.67
C ALA A 147 -25.36 5.46 7.31
N GLU A 148 -24.74 4.63 8.14
CA GLU A 148 -23.39 4.85 8.67
C GLU A 148 -22.40 5.00 7.50
N THR A 149 -21.40 5.87 7.66
CA THR A 149 -20.33 6.04 6.68
C THR A 149 -18.98 6.21 7.36
N TYR A 150 -17.91 5.73 6.74
CA TYR A 150 -16.58 5.69 7.35
C TYR A 150 -15.74 6.88 6.86
N PRO A 151 -15.19 7.70 7.78
CA PRO A 151 -14.38 8.85 7.40
C PRO A 151 -12.93 8.47 7.07
N ILE A 152 -12.27 9.36 6.33
CA ILE A 152 -10.81 9.45 6.23
C ILE A 152 -10.39 10.68 7.03
N MET A 153 -9.48 10.50 7.98
CA MET A 153 -8.94 11.56 8.82
C MET A 153 -7.48 11.79 8.45
N GLU A 154 -7.11 13.05 8.27
CA GLU A 154 -5.74 13.47 7.95
C GLU A 154 -5.31 14.49 9.00
N ALA A 155 -4.23 14.22 9.73
CA ALA A 155 -3.69 15.07 10.77
C ALA A 155 -2.23 15.40 10.48
N THR A 156 -1.86 16.68 10.53
CA THR A 156 -0.45 17.11 10.50
C THR A 156 -0.02 17.46 11.91
N ALA A 157 1.00 16.78 12.44
CA ALA A 157 1.53 17.06 13.76
C ALA A 157 2.22 18.43 13.81
N LYS A 158 1.97 19.21 14.86
CA LYS A 158 2.57 20.53 15.11
C LYS A 158 3.85 20.42 15.93
N GLU A 159 3.99 19.35 16.70
CA GLU A 159 5.11 19.07 17.59
C GLU A 159 5.37 17.56 17.71
N SER A 160 6.32 17.18 18.57
CA SER A 160 6.57 15.76 18.84
C SER A 160 5.56 15.22 19.84
N VAL A 161 4.91 14.10 19.48
CA VAL A 161 3.76 13.55 20.20
C VAL A 161 3.92 12.05 20.42
N THR A 162 3.39 11.53 21.52
CA THR A 162 3.42 10.09 21.87
C THR A 162 2.11 9.37 21.55
N SER A 163 1.07 10.12 21.20
CA SER A 163 -0.23 9.60 20.80
C SER A 163 -0.93 10.50 19.81
N PHE A 164 -1.82 9.90 19.03
CA PHE A 164 -2.86 10.59 18.27
C PHE A 164 -4.16 9.83 18.49
N MET A 165 -5.18 10.54 18.94
CA MET A 165 -6.50 9.97 19.22
C MET A 165 -7.60 10.84 18.61
N VAL A 166 -8.61 10.19 18.04
CA VAL A 166 -9.87 10.81 17.65
C VAL A 166 -11.00 10.03 18.32
N ALA A 167 -11.79 10.68 19.16
CA ALA A 167 -12.95 10.08 19.82
C ALA A 167 -14.25 10.53 19.14
N LYS A 168 -15.25 9.64 19.10
CA LYS A 168 -16.64 9.92 18.75
C LYS A 168 -17.50 9.68 19.99
N GLY A 169 -17.89 10.75 20.67
CA GLY A 169 -18.56 10.67 21.97
C GLY A 169 -17.73 9.94 23.03
N ASP A 170 -18.39 9.14 23.88
CA ASP A 170 -17.76 8.49 25.04
C ASP A 170 -17.37 7.01 24.79
N GLU A 171 -17.80 6.41 23.67
CA GLU A 171 -17.68 4.96 23.44
C GLU A 171 -16.68 4.60 22.35
N ASP A 172 -16.68 5.33 21.22
CA ASP A 172 -15.88 5.00 20.05
C ASP A 172 -14.64 5.88 19.98
N PHE A 173 -13.47 5.30 19.76
CA PHE A 173 -12.25 6.08 19.53
C PHE A 173 -11.23 5.33 18.67
N PHE A 174 -10.58 6.08 17.79
CA PHE A 174 -9.36 5.64 17.15
C PHE A 174 -8.16 6.19 17.90
N MET A 175 -7.14 5.38 18.12
CA MET A 175 -5.90 5.84 18.75
C MET A 175 -4.69 5.05 18.27
N ILE A 176 -3.59 5.77 18.06
CA ILE A 176 -2.24 5.22 17.95
C ILE A 176 -1.34 5.77 19.04
N GLY A 177 -0.36 4.97 19.46
CA GLY A 177 0.57 5.33 20.52
C GLY A 177 -0.02 5.22 21.93
N GLN A 178 0.55 5.98 22.85
CA GLN A 178 0.15 6.02 24.26
C GLN A 178 0.05 7.47 24.73
N PRO A 179 -0.98 7.84 25.51
CA PRO A 179 -1.06 9.20 26.04
C PRO A 179 0.19 9.51 26.85
N PHE A 180 0.65 10.75 26.77
CA PHE A 180 1.85 11.15 27.49
C PHE A 180 1.66 10.99 29.00
N ASP A 181 2.60 10.30 29.63
CA ASP A 181 2.64 10.08 31.07
C ASP A 181 3.81 10.90 31.64
N ILE A 182 3.53 11.77 32.60
CA ILE A 182 4.52 12.69 33.18
C ILE A 182 5.63 11.94 33.93
N ASP A 183 5.35 10.72 34.40
CA ASP A 183 6.33 9.87 35.09
C ASP A 183 7.23 9.11 34.10
N LYS A 184 6.94 9.19 32.79
CA LYS A 184 7.73 8.55 31.74
C LYS A 184 8.57 9.55 30.96
N GLN A 185 9.74 9.11 30.54
CA GLN A 185 10.58 9.87 29.62
C GLN A 185 10.22 9.52 28.17
N ALA A 186 9.86 10.55 27.39
CA ALA A 186 9.65 10.39 25.96
C ALA A 186 10.98 10.17 25.22
N ILE A 187 11.03 9.18 24.33
CA ILE A 187 12.22 8.87 23.55
C ILE A 187 11.92 8.68 22.07
N GLU A 188 12.95 8.91 21.26
CA GLU A 188 12.93 8.53 19.86
C GLU A 188 13.18 7.02 19.72
N GLN A 189 12.16 6.27 19.30
CA GLN A 189 12.26 4.81 19.13
C GLN A 189 13.14 4.45 17.91
N TYR A 190 13.04 5.23 16.84
CA TYR A 190 13.74 4.95 15.59
C TYR A 190 14.54 6.17 15.09
N PRO A 191 15.55 6.64 15.84
CA PRO A 191 16.26 7.86 15.47
C PRO A 191 16.97 7.66 14.14
N GLU A 192 16.80 8.62 13.24
CA GLU A 192 17.42 8.59 11.92
C GLU A 192 18.94 8.73 12.05
N VAL A 193 19.65 7.74 11.54
CA VAL A 193 21.11 7.79 11.43
C VAL A 193 21.49 8.46 10.13
N VAL A 194 20.87 8.04 9.02
CA VAL A 194 21.13 8.62 7.71
C VAL A 194 20.01 8.31 6.71
N PHE A 195 19.75 9.28 5.83
CA PHE A 195 18.93 9.11 4.63
C PHE A 195 19.73 9.46 3.37
N TYR A 196 19.70 8.56 2.39
CA TYR A 196 20.33 8.73 1.08
C TYR A 196 19.23 8.78 -0.01
N PRO A 197 18.91 9.96 -0.58
CA PRO A 197 17.85 10.12 -1.57
C PRO A 197 18.26 9.71 -3.00
N MET A 198 19.49 9.20 -3.19
CA MET A 198 20.04 8.77 -4.48
C MET A 198 20.07 9.84 -5.60
N GLU A 199 20.12 11.12 -5.22
CA GLU A 199 20.21 12.25 -6.14
C GLU A 199 21.66 12.57 -6.58
N SER A 200 22.65 12.12 -5.80
CA SER A 200 24.06 12.42 -6.04
C SER A 200 24.98 11.30 -5.55
N LEU A 201 25.94 10.91 -6.40
CA LEU A 201 26.99 9.94 -6.05
C LEU A 201 28.06 10.51 -5.11
N VAL A 202 27.96 11.77 -4.68
CA VAL A 202 28.89 12.36 -3.70
C VAL A 202 28.89 11.53 -2.41
N GLY A 203 30.07 11.08 -2.00
CA GLY A 203 30.28 10.22 -0.83
C GLY A 203 30.14 8.71 -1.12
N TRP A 204 29.77 8.31 -2.34
CA TRP A 204 29.78 6.93 -2.78
C TRP A 204 31.08 6.61 -3.52
N SER A 205 31.73 5.50 -3.15
CA SER A 205 32.98 5.05 -3.76
C SER A 205 32.77 3.74 -4.51
N PRO A 206 33.28 3.57 -5.75
CA PRO A 206 33.29 2.28 -6.41
C PRO A 206 33.99 1.21 -5.57
N MET A 207 33.47 -0.01 -5.58
CA MET A 207 34.16 -1.14 -4.98
C MET A 207 35.20 -1.73 -5.93
N THR A 208 36.22 -2.36 -5.38
CA THR A 208 37.34 -2.94 -6.14
C THR A 208 36.84 -4.04 -7.08
N GLU A 209 37.24 -3.94 -8.36
CA GLU A 209 36.96 -5.01 -9.34
C GLU A 209 37.50 -6.35 -8.84
N GLY A 210 36.70 -7.40 -8.99
CA GLY A 210 37.05 -8.75 -8.56
C GLY A 210 36.67 -9.07 -7.12
N PHE A 211 36.26 -8.08 -6.31
CA PHE A 211 35.65 -8.33 -5.02
C PHE A 211 34.43 -9.26 -5.19
N PHE A 212 34.29 -10.23 -4.29
CA PHE A 212 33.20 -11.19 -4.33
C PHE A 212 32.33 -11.01 -3.08
N PHE A 213 31.08 -10.60 -3.29
CA PHE A 213 30.06 -10.66 -2.26
C PHE A 213 29.70 -12.13 -2.03
N ASP A 214 30.16 -12.68 -0.93
CA ASP A 214 29.91 -14.07 -0.58
C ASP A 214 28.51 -14.23 0.03
N ASP A 215 27.51 -14.32 -0.85
CA ASP A 215 26.15 -14.76 -0.56
C ASP A 215 25.59 -15.50 -1.77
N GLU A 216 25.00 -16.69 -1.53
CA GLU A 216 24.52 -17.60 -2.57
C GLU A 216 23.53 -16.96 -3.57
N VAL A 217 22.74 -15.97 -3.13
CA VAL A 217 21.64 -15.41 -3.94
C VAL A 217 21.83 -13.91 -4.17
N THR A 218 22.13 -13.14 -3.14
CA THR A 218 22.28 -11.67 -3.20
C THR A 218 23.69 -11.26 -3.63
N GLY A 219 24.67 -12.14 -3.46
CA GLY A 219 26.09 -11.90 -3.75
C GLY A 219 26.52 -12.16 -5.20
N GLY A 220 27.81 -11.96 -5.51
CA GLY A 220 28.34 -12.00 -6.87
C GLY A 220 29.62 -11.19 -7.02
N TYR A 221 30.18 -11.18 -8.24
CA TYR A 221 31.42 -10.46 -8.51
C TYR A 221 31.16 -8.97 -8.79
N VAL A 222 31.99 -8.11 -8.20
CA VAL A 222 32.12 -6.72 -8.60
C VAL A 222 32.92 -6.64 -9.89
N SER A 223 32.34 -6.01 -10.93
CA SER A 223 33.02 -5.73 -12.19
C SER A 223 33.50 -4.27 -12.25
N ASN A 224 34.28 -3.93 -13.28
CA ASN A 224 34.65 -2.56 -13.63
C ASN A 224 33.51 -1.74 -14.28
N GLY A 225 32.25 -2.14 -14.07
CA GLY A 225 31.09 -1.37 -14.51
C GLY A 225 30.99 -0.01 -13.81
N THR A 226 30.02 0.79 -14.23
CA THR A 226 29.79 2.13 -13.66
C THR A 226 28.33 2.30 -13.24
N VAL A 227 28.13 3.07 -12.17
CA VAL A 227 26.82 3.51 -11.69
C VAL A 227 26.69 5.01 -11.96
N GLY A 228 25.53 5.44 -12.43
CA GLY A 228 25.22 6.84 -12.68
C GLY A 228 23.90 7.26 -12.04
N VAL A 229 23.69 8.58 -11.98
CA VAL A 229 22.41 9.17 -11.54
C VAL A 229 21.47 9.26 -12.76
N VAL A 230 20.26 8.73 -12.62
CA VAL A 230 19.22 8.76 -13.65
C VAL A 230 18.09 9.66 -13.19
N GLY A 231 17.73 10.65 -14.02
CA GLY A 231 16.61 11.57 -13.75
C GLY A 231 16.81 12.48 -12.55
N GLY A 232 18.02 12.53 -11.96
CA GLY A 232 18.31 13.29 -10.74
C GLY A 232 17.77 12.66 -9.46
N THR A 233 17.18 11.47 -9.52
CA THR A 233 16.38 10.88 -8.41
C THR A 233 16.68 9.42 -8.11
N SER A 234 17.60 8.80 -8.85
CA SER A 234 17.92 7.38 -8.66
C SER A 234 19.32 7.03 -9.16
N PHE A 235 19.89 5.96 -8.61
CA PHE A 235 21.10 5.34 -9.12
C PHE A 235 20.79 4.11 -9.97
N SER A 236 21.50 3.98 -11.09
CA SER A 236 21.35 2.85 -12.02
C SER A 236 22.70 2.50 -12.66
N PRO A 237 22.97 1.24 -13.02
CA PRO A 237 24.19 0.89 -13.75
C PRO A 237 24.18 1.55 -15.14
N THR A 238 25.18 2.37 -15.43
CA THR A 238 25.45 2.92 -16.76
C THR A 238 26.30 1.97 -17.61
N SER A 239 27.00 1.03 -16.97
CA SER A 239 27.70 -0.09 -17.61
C SER A 239 27.82 -1.25 -16.62
N PHE A 240 27.69 -2.48 -17.11
CA PHE A 240 27.96 -3.68 -16.31
C PHE A 240 29.43 -4.12 -16.37
N GLY A 241 30.28 -3.43 -17.14
CA GLY A 241 31.70 -3.75 -17.28
C GLY A 241 31.96 -5.04 -18.07
N THR A 242 33.15 -5.60 -17.88
CA THR A 242 33.61 -6.82 -18.57
C THR A 242 32.75 -8.02 -18.18
N GLN A 243 32.28 -8.78 -19.19
CA GLN A 243 31.46 -9.97 -18.98
C GLN A 243 32.18 -11.01 -18.11
N ARG A 244 31.44 -11.60 -17.16
CA ARG A 244 31.87 -12.74 -16.34
C ARG A 244 30.83 -13.86 -16.35
N SER A 245 31.25 -15.07 -15.99
CA SER A 245 30.31 -16.13 -15.65
C SER A 245 29.60 -15.82 -14.34
N GLY A 246 28.34 -16.25 -14.21
CA GLY A 246 27.54 -16.01 -13.01
C GLY A 246 27.05 -14.56 -12.86
N TRP A 247 26.72 -14.16 -11.63
CA TRP A 247 26.31 -12.81 -11.29
C TRP A 247 27.50 -11.86 -11.23
N TYR A 248 27.43 -10.77 -12.01
CA TYR A 248 28.41 -9.69 -11.97
C TYR A 248 27.78 -8.33 -12.27
N GLY A 249 28.43 -7.28 -11.81
CA GLY A 249 28.08 -5.90 -12.14
C GLY A 249 28.76 -4.90 -11.23
N PRO A 250 28.48 -3.59 -11.40
CA PRO A 250 29.09 -2.57 -10.58
C PRO A 250 28.54 -2.57 -9.16
N ALA A 251 29.39 -2.21 -8.21
CA ALA A 251 29.01 -1.91 -6.84
C ALA A 251 29.63 -0.59 -6.39
N ILE A 252 28.84 0.20 -5.67
CA ILE A 252 29.31 1.41 -4.97
C ILE A 252 29.03 1.24 -3.49
N ARG A 253 29.91 1.76 -2.63
CA ARG A 253 29.78 1.68 -1.18
C ARG A 253 29.91 3.02 -0.50
N ARG A 254 29.36 3.10 0.71
CA ARG A 254 29.45 4.25 1.59
C ARG A 254 29.41 3.81 3.06
N SER A 255 30.25 4.43 3.88
CA SER A 255 30.24 4.22 5.33
C SER A 255 29.01 4.85 5.97
N LEU A 256 28.44 4.17 6.96
CA LEU A 256 27.44 4.78 7.85
C LEU A 256 28.14 5.76 8.81
N PRO A 257 27.43 6.78 9.34
CA PRO A 257 27.99 7.69 10.34
C PRO A 257 28.50 6.98 11.60
N GLU A 258 27.83 5.91 12.01
CA GLU A 258 28.14 5.10 13.19
C GLU A 258 27.87 3.62 12.93
N GLU A 259 28.30 2.78 13.88
CA GLU A 259 28.03 1.35 13.91
C GLU A 259 26.66 1.09 14.57
N ILE A 260 25.85 0.23 13.96
CA ILE A 260 24.47 0.02 14.39
C ILE A 260 24.21 -1.45 14.69
N GLY A 261 23.86 -1.72 15.94
CA GLY A 261 23.30 -3.00 16.40
C GLY A 261 21.87 -3.16 15.89
N ASP A 262 20.87 -2.92 16.72
CA ASP A 262 19.48 -2.98 16.26
C ASP A 262 19.12 -1.82 15.34
N PHE A 263 18.44 -2.13 14.23
CA PHE A 263 18.20 -1.18 13.14
C PHE A 263 16.81 -1.34 12.53
N GLN A 264 16.38 -0.26 11.86
CA GLN A 264 15.29 -0.25 10.89
C GLN A 264 15.84 0.36 9.60
N ILE A 265 15.80 -0.42 8.53
CA ILE A 265 16.32 -0.04 7.22
C ILE A 265 15.18 -0.05 6.22
N THR A 266 15.00 1.03 5.47
CA THR A 266 14.06 1.09 4.34
C THR A 266 14.83 1.36 3.05
N PHE A 267 14.69 0.47 2.07
CA PHE A 267 15.28 0.61 0.74
C PHE A 267 14.18 0.75 -0.32
N GLY A 268 14.13 1.92 -0.94
CA GLY A 268 13.32 2.18 -2.12
C GLY A 268 14.07 1.76 -3.37
N THR A 269 13.51 0.83 -4.14
CA THR A 269 14.15 0.27 -5.35
C THR A 269 13.13 -0.15 -6.40
N SER A 270 13.57 -0.29 -7.65
CA SER A 270 12.77 -0.83 -8.74
C SER A 270 13.58 -1.81 -9.59
N LEU A 271 12.91 -2.85 -10.08
CA LEU A 271 13.45 -3.79 -11.05
C LEU A 271 12.41 -4.00 -12.15
N TYR A 272 12.53 -3.23 -13.22
CA TYR A 272 11.57 -3.25 -14.32
C TYR A 272 11.75 -4.52 -15.15
N SER A 273 10.92 -5.52 -14.84
CA SER A 273 10.88 -6.78 -15.57
C SER A 273 9.84 -6.73 -16.69
N ASN A 274 10.33 -6.66 -17.92
CA ASN A 274 9.52 -6.80 -19.14
C ASN A 274 9.45 -8.27 -19.63
N GLY A 275 9.97 -9.23 -18.85
CA GLY A 275 10.12 -10.63 -19.24
C GLY A 275 11.37 -10.94 -20.08
N ASN A 276 12.13 -9.92 -20.51
CA ASN A 276 13.27 -10.05 -21.40
C ASN A 276 14.58 -9.61 -20.73
N GLY A 277 14.89 -10.20 -19.57
CA GLY A 277 16.19 -10.03 -18.93
C GLY A 277 16.27 -10.63 -17.55
N ILE A 278 17.51 -10.76 -17.07
CA ILE A 278 17.85 -11.20 -15.73
C ILE A 278 18.59 -10.05 -15.04
N GLY A 279 18.30 -9.82 -13.77
CA GLY A 279 18.90 -8.72 -13.05
C GLY A 279 18.60 -8.74 -11.57
N LYS A 280 19.45 -8.07 -10.81
CA LYS A 280 19.21 -7.79 -9.40
C LYS A 280 19.79 -6.46 -8.95
N VAL A 281 19.12 -5.86 -7.97
CA VAL A 281 19.55 -4.66 -7.28
C VAL A 281 19.39 -4.90 -5.79
N PHE A 282 20.50 -4.76 -5.05
CA PHE A 282 20.53 -5.00 -3.61
C PHE A 282 21.27 -3.87 -2.90
N ALA A 283 20.74 -3.49 -1.75
CA ALA A 283 21.52 -2.87 -0.69
C ALA A 283 22.07 -3.97 0.22
N LEU A 284 23.39 -4.10 0.26
CA LEU A 284 24.14 -5.03 1.09
C LEU A 284 24.75 -4.26 2.26
N PHE A 285 24.30 -4.56 3.47
CA PHE A 285 24.84 -3.96 4.70
C PHE A 285 25.99 -4.81 5.19
N LEU A 286 27.15 -4.18 5.36
CA LEU A 286 28.39 -4.87 5.72
C LEU A 286 28.86 -4.42 7.10
N ASP A 287 29.60 -5.28 7.78
CA ASP A 287 30.35 -4.94 8.99
C ASP A 287 31.65 -4.18 8.65
N GLU A 288 32.50 -3.98 9.66
CA GLU A 288 33.83 -3.39 9.54
C GLU A 288 34.79 -4.19 8.64
N ASN A 289 34.53 -5.48 8.41
CA ASN A 289 35.38 -6.42 7.67
C ASN A 289 34.85 -6.71 6.24
N ASP A 290 33.99 -5.84 5.71
CA ASP A 290 33.32 -6.00 4.40
C ASP A 290 32.47 -7.29 4.27
N LYS A 291 32.08 -7.91 5.39
CA LYS A 291 31.24 -9.11 5.41
C LYS A 291 29.76 -8.73 5.49
N ILE A 292 28.92 -9.39 4.70
CA ILE A 292 27.48 -9.13 4.66
C ILE A 292 26.86 -9.48 6.01
N VAL A 293 26.09 -8.54 6.56
CA VAL A 293 25.25 -8.71 7.76
C VAL A 293 23.79 -8.86 7.34
N ALA A 294 23.33 -8.02 6.42
CA ALA A 294 21.98 -8.05 5.90
C ALA A 294 21.97 -7.67 4.42
N SER A 295 21.00 -8.19 3.68
CA SER A 295 20.80 -7.85 2.26
C SER A 295 19.33 -7.67 1.97
N ILE A 296 18.98 -6.56 1.32
CA ILE A 296 17.60 -6.21 0.94
C ILE A 296 17.56 -5.76 -0.52
N GLY A 297 16.59 -6.25 -1.29
CA GLY A 297 16.51 -5.87 -2.70
C GLY A 297 15.57 -6.72 -3.54
N LEU A 298 15.69 -6.53 -4.85
CA LEU A 298 14.90 -7.19 -5.87
C LEU A 298 15.78 -8.05 -6.76
N ILE A 299 15.26 -9.21 -7.14
CA ILE A 299 15.92 -10.15 -8.06
C ILE A 299 14.92 -10.76 -9.03
N ASN A 300 15.30 -10.85 -10.30
CA ASN A 300 14.65 -11.71 -11.27
C ASN A 300 15.70 -12.67 -11.85
N THR A 301 15.44 -13.98 -11.73
CA THR A 301 16.31 -15.06 -12.20
C THR A 301 15.75 -15.81 -13.41
N ARG A 302 14.59 -15.41 -13.95
CA ARG A 302 13.85 -16.14 -14.99
C ARG A 302 13.70 -15.29 -16.25
N MET A 303 14.21 -15.82 -17.37
CA MET A 303 13.87 -15.30 -18.70
C MET A 303 12.44 -15.66 -19.08
N GLY A 304 11.79 -14.84 -19.91
CA GLY A 304 10.46 -15.09 -20.47
C GLY A 304 9.30 -14.86 -19.51
N THR A 305 9.55 -14.45 -18.26
CA THR A 305 8.50 -14.21 -17.25
C THR A 305 8.77 -12.94 -16.45
N ARG A 306 7.71 -12.25 -16.03
CA ARG A 306 7.79 -11.04 -15.19
C ARG A 306 7.92 -11.39 -13.71
N ASN A 307 8.96 -12.14 -13.34
CA ASN A 307 9.13 -12.69 -11.99
C ASN A 307 10.19 -11.94 -11.18
N ALA A 308 9.96 -10.64 -10.95
CA ALA A 308 10.72 -9.91 -9.94
C ALA A 308 10.29 -10.40 -8.54
N ARG A 309 11.26 -10.70 -7.69
CA ARG A 309 11.08 -11.22 -6.33
C ARG A 309 11.74 -10.29 -5.33
N VAL A 310 11.08 -10.10 -4.19
CA VAL A 310 11.66 -9.42 -3.03
C VAL A 310 12.47 -10.44 -2.25
N LEU A 311 13.69 -10.07 -1.87
CA LEU A 311 14.53 -10.91 -1.03
C LEU A 311 15.17 -10.07 0.07
N VAL A 312 14.92 -10.49 1.31
CA VAL A 312 15.50 -9.94 2.54
C VAL A 312 16.17 -11.06 3.29
N ARG A 313 17.44 -10.88 3.65
CA ARG A 313 18.22 -11.90 4.36
C ARG A 313 19.08 -11.29 5.46
N MET A 314 19.32 -12.11 6.48
CA MET A 314 20.39 -11.92 7.46
C MET A 314 21.50 -12.96 7.21
N ASN A 315 22.75 -12.57 7.45
CA ASN A 315 23.94 -13.38 7.22
C ASN A 315 24.88 -13.31 8.44
N ASP A 316 25.48 -14.44 8.80
CA ASP A 316 26.39 -14.58 9.95
C ASP A 316 27.81 -14.05 9.68
N GLY A 317 28.10 -13.68 8.43
CA GLY A 317 29.40 -13.17 7.96
C GLY A 317 30.48 -14.25 7.78
N GLN A 318 30.19 -15.49 8.16
CA GLN A 318 31.05 -16.66 7.97
C GLN A 318 30.50 -17.59 6.87
N ASN A 319 29.30 -17.29 6.37
CA ASN A 319 28.58 -18.04 5.36
C ASN A 319 28.27 -19.49 5.76
N TYR A 320 28.26 -19.79 7.06
CA TYR A 320 27.79 -21.06 7.59
C TYR A 320 26.28 -21.07 7.73
N ARG A 321 25.69 -19.95 8.16
CA ARG A 321 24.27 -19.81 8.46
C ARG A 321 23.73 -18.53 7.87
N ARG A 322 22.54 -18.65 7.28
CA ARG A 322 21.84 -17.56 6.61
C ARG A 322 20.36 -17.79 6.80
N THR A 323 19.59 -16.74 7.10
CA THR A 323 18.13 -16.85 7.15
C THR A 323 17.50 -15.92 6.13
N ARG A 324 16.41 -16.39 5.52
CA ARG A 324 15.55 -15.57 4.65
C ARG A 324 14.49 -14.99 5.55
N VAL A 325 14.49 -13.66 5.69
CA VAL A 325 13.45 -12.93 6.43
C VAL A 325 12.23 -12.72 5.52
N MET A 326 12.46 -12.58 4.21
CA MET A 326 11.40 -12.54 3.19
C MET A 326 11.96 -13.06 1.87
N ASP A 327 11.23 -13.95 1.20
CA ASP A 327 11.50 -14.44 -0.16
C ASP A 327 10.15 -14.53 -0.87
N TYR A 328 9.63 -13.37 -1.25
CA TYR A 328 8.28 -13.26 -1.80
C TYR A 328 8.35 -13.11 -3.33
N PRO A 329 7.93 -14.14 -4.09
CA PRO A 329 7.79 -14.01 -5.52
C PRO A 329 6.55 -13.19 -5.84
N GLY A 330 6.63 -12.26 -6.78
CA GLY A 330 5.43 -11.56 -7.26
C GLY A 330 4.42 -12.46 -8.00
N ASP A 331 4.60 -13.79 -8.02
CA ASP A 331 4.04 -14.73 -9.01
C ASP A 331 2.77 -15.48 -8.56
N SER A 332 2.22 -15.24 -7.36
CA SER A 332 0.95 -15.86 -6.95
C SER A 332 -0.25 -14.98 -7.30
N GLY A 333 -0.85 -15.20 -8.47
CA GLY A 333 -2.13 -14.61 -8.87
C GLY A 333 -2.04 -13.31 -9.68
N SER A 334 -3.06 -12.45 -9.58
CA SER A 334 -3.15 -11.14 -10.27
C SER A 334 -2.02 -10.16 -9.89
N GLU A 335 -1.19 -10.50 -8.90
CA GLU A 335 -0.04 -9.72 -8.42
C GLU A 335 1.25 -9.89 -9.26
N SER A 336 1.24 -10.76 -10.29
CA SER A 336 2.35 -11.12 -11.21
C SER A 336 3.20 -9.94 -11.74
N THR A 337 2.68 -8.72 -11.76
CA THR A 337 3.36 -7.53 -12.32
C THR A 337 3.70 -6.44 -11.29
N VAL A 338 3.34 -6.66 -10.02
CA VAL A 338 3.35 -5.62 -8.97
C VAL A 338 4.77 -5.08 -8.73
N PHE A 339 5.76 -5.96 -8.60
CA PHE A 339 7.17 -5.58 -8.41
C PHE A 339 7.93 -5.34 -9.72
N SER A 340 7.35 -5.81 -10.83
CA SER A 340 8.00 -5.82 -12.15
C SER A 340 7.87 -4.50 -12.90
N SER A 341 7.12 -3.53 -12.39
CA SER A 341 6.75 -2.32 -13.15
C SER A 341 6.82 -1.01 -12.36
N ARG A 342 7.02 -1.05 -11.04
CA ARG A 342 6.91 0.13 -10.17
C ARG A 342 7.94 0.10 -9.05
N PRO A 343 8.34 1.28 -8.52
CA PRO A 343 9.10 1.39 -7.28
C PRO A 343 8.43 0.63 -6.12
N LEU A 344 9.27 0.05 -5.27
CA LEU A 344 8.87 -0.66 -4.06
C LEU A 344 9.76 -0.21 -2.90
N ASN A 345 9.14 0.06 -1.75
CA ASN A 345 9.86 0.18 -0.50
C ASN A 345 9.94 -1.20 0.17
N ILE A 346 11.14 -1.60 0.56
CA ILE A 346 11.42 -2.83 1.30
C ILE A 346 12.01 -2.40 2.64
N GLN A 347 11.36 -2.74 3.74
CA GLN A 347 11.89 -2.50 5.08
C GLN A 347 12.34 -3.79 5.73
N LEU A 348 13.47 -3.73 6.44
CA LEU A 348 13.96 -4.76 7.35
C LEU A 348 14.15 -4.14 8.74
N LYS A 349 13.61 -4.78 9.77
CA LYS A 349 13.88 -4.46 11.18
C LYS A 349 14.64 -5.59 11.85
N ARG A 350 15.59 -5.23 12.72
CA ARG A 350 16.23 -6.13 13.70
C ARG A 350 15.95 -5.61 15.11
N GLU A 351 15.48 -6.50 15.98
CA GLU A 351 15.22 -6.29 17.41
C GLU A 351 15.83 -7.48 18.18
N GLY A 352 17.12 -7.39 18.50
CA GLY A 352 17.86 -8.50 19.06
C GLY A 352 17.86 -9.70 18.11
N ASN A 353 17.13 -10.77 18.46
CA ASN A 353 16.97 -11.98 17.64
C ASN A 353 15.71 -11.99 16.76
N LYS A 354 14.88 -10.94 16.80
CA LYS A 354 13.68 -10.83 15.95
C LYS A 354 14.01 -10.05 14.68
N TYR A 355 13.55 -10.57 13.53
CA TYR A 355 13.76 -9.95 12.22
C TYR A 355 12.43 -9.85 11.48
N SER A 356 11.99 -8.65 11.11
CA SER A 356 10.75 -8.48 10.33
C SER A 356 11.00 -7.76 9.03
N ALA A 357 10.22 -8.10 8.01
CA ALA A 357 10.31 -7.49 6.70
C ALA A 357 8.93 -7.11 6.16
N ARG A 358 8.83 -5.94 5.54
CA ARG A 358 7.58 -5.50 4.92
C ARG A 358 7.82 -4.73 3.66
N THR A 359 6.80 -4.71 2.80
CA THR A 359 6.85 -4.03 1.51
C THR A 359 5.59 -3.23 1.23
N TRP A 360 5.77 -2.06 0.64
CA TRP A 360 4.68 -1.19 0.22
C TRP A 360 5.04 -0.39 -1.01
N GLN A 361 4.01 0.01 -1.77
CA GLN A 361 4.13 0.93 -2.90
C GLN A 361 3.37 2.20 -2.59
N VAL A 362 3.95 3.35 -2.89
CA VAL A 362 3.21 4.62 -2.87
C VAL A 362 2.63 4.86 -4.26
N ARG A 363 1.31 5.05 -4.36
CA ARG A 363 0.60 5.40 -5.61
C ARG A 363 -0.29 6.61 -5.32
N ASP A 364 -0.16 7.66 -6.12
CA ASP A 364 -1.01 8.87 -6.01
C ASP A 364 -1.03 9.50 -4.61
N GLY A 365 0.07 9.37 -3.86
CA GLY A 365 0.18 9.85 -2.47
C GLY A 365 -0.41 8.89 -1.42
N GLU A 366 -0.93 7.73 -1.82
CA GLU A 366 -1.43 6.68 -0.91
C GLU A 366 -0.44 5.51 -0.86
N ALA A 367 -0.06 5.08 0.35
CA ALA A 367 0.72 3.87 0.52
C ALA A 367 -0.21 2.66 0.46
N HIS A 368 0.00 1.83 -0.56
CA HIS A 368 -0.62 0.53 -0.62
C HIS A 368 0.35 -0.51 -0.09
N ALA A 369 0.07 -1.03 1.10
CA ALA A 369 0.70 -2.25 1.59
C ALA A 369 0.49 -3.36 0.54
N ARG A 370 1.56 -4.07 0.20
CA ARG A 370 1.50 -5.18 -0.76
C ARG A 370 1.72 -6.50 -0.07
N HIS A 371 2.71 -6.56 0.81
CA HIS A 371 3.04 -7.77 1.54
C HIS A 371 3.80 -7.45 2.83
N ALA A 372 3.44 -8.11 3.92
CA ALA A 372 4.16 -8.05 5.19
C ALA A 372 4.44 -9.48 5.66
N GLU A 373 5.69 -9.77 6.03
CA GLU A 373 6.10 -11.04 6.64
C GLU A 373 6.90 -10.78 7.90
N ASP A 374 6.44 -11.38 9.00
CA ASP A 374 7.19 -11.38 10.26
C ASP A 374 7.86 -12.75 10.44
N ILE A 375 9.18 -12.76 10.63
CA ILE A 375 9.93 -13.98 10.96
C ILE A 375 10.64 -13.82 12.29
N THR A 376 10.07 -14.42 13.34
CA THR A 376 10.81 -14.57 14.59
C THR A 376 11.81 -15.71 14.44
N SER A 377 13.10 -15.38 14.45
CA SER A 377 14.16 -16.38 14.49
C SER A 377 14.47 -16.72 15.95
N GLU A 378 14.41 -18.00 16.32
CA GLU A 378 14.75 -18.45 17.67
C GLU A 378 16.27 -18.39 17.97
N VAL A 379 17.09 -17.96 17.00
CA VAL A 379 18.54 -18.14 17.04
C VAL A 379 19.32 -16.82 17.08
N ILE A 380 20.28 -16.71 18.00
CA ILE A 380 21.14 -15.53 18.28
C ILE A 380 22.38 -15.53 17.36
N GLU A 381 22.19 -15.67 16.05
CA GLU A 381 23.32 -15.83 15.10
C GLU A 381 23.62 -14.59 14.27
N PHE A 382 22.64 -13.70 14.10
CA PHE A 382 22.78 -12.51 13.25
C PHE A 382 22.84 -11.24 14.10
N GLN A 383 23.85 -11.16 14.98
CA GLN A 383 24.04 -10.05 15.93
C GLN A 383 25.13 -9.05 15.51
N ARG A 384 25.90 -9.37 14.47
CA ARG A 384 26.94 -8.47 13.94
C ARG A 384 26.34 -7.10 13.59
N PRO A 385 26.96 -5.99 13.96
CA PRO A 385 26.47 -4.67 13.65
C PRO A 385 26.80 -4.28 12.20
N ILE A 386 26.00 -3.37 11.65
CA ILE A 386 26.22 -2.78 10.33
C ILE A 386 27.08 -1.53 10.46
N ARG A 387 28.02 -1.34 9.52
CA ARG A 387 28.97 -0.22 9.52
C ARG A 387 28.98 0.55 8.20
N GLN A 388 28.58 -0.11 7.12
CA GLN A 388 28.58 0.43 5.76
C GLN A 388 27.49 -0.22 4.92
N VAL A 389 27.17 0.42 3.80
CA VAL A 389 26.26 -0.13 2.80
C VAL A 389 26.93 -0.15 1.43
N ALA A 390 26.74 -1.24 0.70
CA ALA A 390 27.09 -1.37 -0.70
C ALA A 390 25.80 -1.53 -1.53
N LEU A 391 25.64 -0.71 -2.57
CA LEU A 391 24.62 -0.89 -3.59
C LEU A 391 25.20 -1.70 -4.72
N TYR A 392 24.64 -2.88 -4.96
CA TYR A 392 25.09 -3.83 -5.96
C TYR A 392 24.04 -4.03 -7.04
N PHE A 393 24.43 -3.77 -8.29
CA PHE A 393 23.60 -3.91 -9.48
C PHE A 393 24.21 -4.99 -10.36
N ALA A 394 23.50 -6.09 -10.60
CA ALA A 394 24.11 -7.23 -11.27
C ALA A 394 23.21 -7.87 -12.32
N LYS A 395 23.86 -8.35 -13.38
CA LYS A 395 23.28 -9.22 -14.41
C LYS A 395 23.94 -10.59 -14.38
N TYR A 396 23.38 -11.54 -15.12
CA TYR A 396 23.88 -12.92 -15.16
C TYR A 396 24.47 -13.27 -16.52
N GLY A 397 25.79 -13.50 -16.57
CA GLY A 397 26.48 -13.89 -17.80
C GLY A 397 26.25 -12.94 -18.98
N SER A 398 25.95 -13.51 -20.15
CA SER A 398 25.65 -12.78 -21.38
C SER A 398 24.17 -12.40 -21.53
N ASN A 399 23.31 -12.73 -20.57
CA ASN A 399 21.87 -12.47 -20.69
C ASN A 399 21.56 -10.97 -20.77
N PRO A 400 20.46 -10.56 -21.43
CA PRO A 400 19.96 -9.19 -21.34
C PRO A 400 19.74 -8.78 -19.88
N SER A 401 20.06 -7.54 -19.53
CA SER A 401 19.84 -6.98 -18.19
C SER A 401 18.48 -6.31 -18.10
N LEU A 402 17.86 -6.38 -16.92
CA LEU A 402 16.70 -5.56 -16.59
C LEU A 402 17.12 -4.13 -16.21
N ASN A 403 16.20 -3.17 -16.39
CA ASN A 403 16.38 -1.84 -15.82
C ASN A 403 16.18 -1.92 -14.31
N MET A 404 17.16 -1.42 -13.57
CA MET A 404 17.25 -1.55 -12.12
C MET A 404 17.68 -0.23 -11.51
N GLN A 405 17.02 0.18 -10.43
CA GLN A 405 17.28 1.46 -9.79
C GLN A 405 17.27 1.35 -8.27
N ALA A 406 18.22 2.05 -7.64
CA ALA A 406 18.14 2.42 -6.23
C ALA A 406 17.58 3.85 -6.14
N ILE A 407 16.49 4.03 -5.41
CA ILE A 407 15.72 5.29 -5.38
C ILE A 407 15.94 6.01 -4.05
N GLY A 408 16.02 5.26 -2.95
CA GLY A 408 16.27 5.85 -1.64
C GLY A 408 16.71 4.80 -0.64
N LEU A 409 17.50 5.21 0.35
CA LEU A 409 17.90 4.34 1.45
C LEU A 409 17.89 5.10 2.76
N ARG A 410 17.06 4.65 3.70
CA ARG A 410 16.97 5.19 5.06
C ARG A 410 17.48 4.16 6.06
N VAL A 411 18.30 4.60 7.01
CA VAL A 411 18.81 3.79 8.11
C VAL A 411 18.52 4.51 9.43
N ARG A 412 17.79 3.82 10.31
CA ARG A 412 17.45 4.25 11.67
C ARG A 412 18.01 3.24 12.67
N LYS A 413 18.34 3.70 13.88
CA LYS A 413 18.50 2.76 15.02
C LYS A 413 17.14 2.17 15.36
N ASN A 414 17.16 1.08 16.11
CA ASN A 414 15.95 0.51 16.68
C ASN A 414 16.11 0.36 18.19
N ASN A 415 15.48 1.28 18.92
CA ASN A 415 15.51 1.33 20.37
C ASN A 415 14.36 0.54 21.02
N THR A 416 13.62 -0.30 20.28
CA THR A 416 12.49 -1.08 20.83
C THR A 416 12.90 -1.87 22.07
N LEU A 417 14.08 -2.49 22.08
CA LEU A 417 14.55 -3.28 23.23
C LEU A 417 14.98 -2.44 24.44
N LEU A 418 15.09 -1.12 24.28
CA LEU A 418 15.35 -0.20 25.38
C LEU A 418 14.05 0.25 26.08
N LEU A 419 12.89 0.09 25.44
CA LEU A 419 11.60 0.52 26.00
C LEU A 419 11.23 -0.36 27.20
N ASP A 420 11.25 0.25 28.38
CA ASP A 420 10.69 -0.29 29.62
C ASP A 420 9.51 0.57 30.09
N ASP A 421 8.95 0.27 31.26
CA ASP A 421 7.79 0.98 31.80
C ASP A 421 8.05 2.47 32.10
N SER A 422 9.31 2.91 32.15
CA SER A 422 9.70 4.30 32.37
C SER A 422 9.82 5.12 31.08
N LEU A 423 9.70 4.48 29.91
CA LEU A 423 9.88 5.13 28.61
C LEU A 423 8.60 5.10 27.78
N ILE A 424 8.43 6.14 26.96
CA ILE A 424 7.31 6.24 26.01
C ILE A 424 7.83 6.72 24.65
N PRO A 425 7.55 6.01 23.55
CA PRO A 425 8.07 6.41 22.24
C PRO A 425 7.27 7.57 21.65
N TYR A 426 7.95 8.49 20.98
CA TYR A 426 7.29 9.41 20.06
C TYR A 426 6.70 8.62 18.87
N ILE A 427 5.51 9.02 18.42
CA ILE A 427 4.85 8.45 17.24
C ILE A 427 5.01 9.32 16.00
N ALA A 428 5.18 10.63 16.19
CA ALA A 428 5.27 11.62 15.13
C ALA A 428 5.97 12.89 15.65
N HIS A 429 6.53 13.67 14.72
CA HIS A 429 7.15 14.97 14.94
C HIS A 429 6.44 16.09 14.17
N ALA A 430 6.83 17.33 14.45
CA ALA A 430 6.33 18.50 13.71
C ALA A 430 6.48 18.33 12.19
N GLY A 431 5.37 18.46 11.47
CA GLY A 431 5.28 18.31 10.02
C GLY A 431 4.94 16.89 9.54
N ASP A 432 4.98 15.88 10.41
CA ASP A 432 4.59 14.52 10.06
C ASP A 432 3.09 14.44 9.80
N LYS A 433 2.72 13.66 8.78
CA LYS A 433 1.33 13.47 8.36
C LYS A 433 0.82 12.10 8.78
N ILE A 434 -0.28 12.10 9.51
CA ILE A 434 -1.01 10.90 9.93
C ILE A 434 -2.27 10.81 9.08
N LEU A 435 -2.51 9.67 8.44
CA LEU A 435 -3.73 9.38 7.70
C LEU A 435 -4.40 8.15 8.29
N VAL A 436 -5.69 8.26 8.60
CA VAL A 436 -6.54 7.17 9.11
C VAL A 436 -7.68 6.96 8.14
N ASP A 437 -7.71 5.83 7.45
CA ASP A 437 -8.82 5.40 6.59
C ASP A 437 -9.65 4.38 7.36
N ALA A 438 -10.78 4.83 7.92
CA ALA A 438 -11.61 3.99 8.78
C ALA A 438 -12.30 2.85 8.02
N LYS A 439 -12.55 3.02 6.70
CA LYS A 439 -13.18 1.97 5.88
C LYS A 439 -12.19 0.85 5.57
N LYS A 440 -10.94 1.19 5.30
CA LYS A 440 -9.86 0.23 4.99
C LYS A 440 -9.14 -0.29 6.23
N GLU A 441 -9.50 0.19 7.42
CA GLU A 441 -8.83 -0.12 8.68
C GLU A 441 -7.31 0.13 8.62
N LEU A 442 -6.93 1.24 7.99
CA LEU A 442 -5.54 1.60 7.71
C LEU A 442 -5.16 2.89 8.45
N VAL A 443 -3.99 2.88 9.07
CA VAL A 443 -3.33 4.10 9.54
C VAL A 443 -1.93 4.20 8.93
N MET A 444 -1.54 5.41 8.53
CA MET A 444 -0.24 5.72 7.94
C MET A 444 0.39 6.92 8.63
N ILE A 445 1.71 6.92 8.74
CA ILE A 445 2.50 8.09 9.13
C ILE A 445 3.54 8.31 8.03
N ASN A 446 3.51 9.47 7.37
CA ASN A 446 4.39 9.80 6.24
C ASN A 446 4.47 8.69 5.17
N ASP A 447 3.30 8.22 4.74
CA ASP A 447 3.14 7.15 3.73
C ASP A 447 3.72 5.78 4.16
N GLU A 448 3.96 5.58 5.46
CA GLU A 448 4.35 4.30 6.03
C GLU A 448 3.18 3.74 6.83
N PRO A 449 2.65 2.54 6.50
CA PRO A 449 1.58 1.92 7.29
C PRO A 449 2.01 1.70 8.74
N ARG A 450 1.21 2.17 9.72
CA ARG A 450 1.51 2.11 11.16
C ARG A 450 0.43 1.42 12.00
N THR A 451 -0.29 0.45 11.43
CA THR A 451 -1.31 -0.31 12.17
C THR A 451 -0.72 -1.03 13.39
N ASP A 452 0.60 -1.28 13.41
CA ASP A 452 1.36 -1.76 14.58
C ASP A 452 1.26 -0.85 15.81
N MET A 453 0.96 0.44 15.63
CA MET A 453 0.85 1.42 16.71
C MET A 453 -0.56 1.56 17.29
N LYS A 454 -1.56 0.89 16.71
CA LYS A 454 -2.96 1.02 17.13
C LYS A 454 -3.13 0.55 18.58
N ALA A 455 -3.70 1.42 19.41
CA ALA A 455 -3.95 1.11 20.81
C ALA A 455 -4.96 -0.04 20.96
N PHE A 456 -4.78 -0.84 22.02
CA PHE A 456 -5.75 -1.88 22.37
C PHE A 456 -7.10 -1.23 22.71
N GLY A 457 -8.20 -1.77 22.17
CA GLY A 457 -9.54 -1.22 22.35
C GLY A 457 -9.94 -0.10 21.39
N ALA A 458 -8.98 0.53 20.70
CA ALA A 458 -9.32 1.50 19.65
C ALA A 458 -10.06 0.82 18.49
N ASN A 459 -10.95 1.53 17.82
CA ASN A 459 -11.72 1.07 16.68
C ASN A 459 -11.70 2.08 15.52
N TYR A 460 -11.78 1.55 14.30
CA TYR A 460 -12.02 2.36 13.11
C TYR A 460 -13.54 2.61 13.02
N PHE A 461 -14.01 3.66 13.67
CA PHE A 461 -15.45 3.93 13.80
C PHE A 461 -16.03 4.58 12.52
N GLY A 462 -17.32 4.34 12.29
CA GLY A 462 -18.12 5.09 11.33
C GLY A 462 -18.86 6.28 11.96
N LEU A 463 -19.34 7.17 11.10
CA LEU A 463 -20.21 8.29 11.43
C LEU A 463 -21.66 7.86 11.29
N ASP A 464 -22.39 7.90 12.39
CA ASP A 464 -23.82 7.57 12.45
C ASP A 464 -24.66 8.62 11.71
N PRO A 465 -25.84 8.27 11.16
CA PRO A 465 -26.75 9.27 10.62
C PRO A 465 -27.10 10.35 11.65
N GLY A 466 -27.01 11.62 11.25
CA GLY A 466 -27.21 12.78 12.13
C GLY A 466 -25.89 13.35 12.70
N GLU A 467 -25.97 13.94 13.89
CA GLU A 467 -24.84 14.63 14.52
C GLU A 467 -23.88 13.65 15.19
N ASN A 468 -22.58 13.82 14.92
CA ASN A 468 -21.49 13.08 15.53
C ASN A 468 -20.54 14.08 16.18
N HIS A 469 -20.30 13.97 17.48
CA HIS A 469 -19.36 14.84 18.20
C HIS A 469 -17.99 14.18 18.24
N LEU A 470 -17.01 14.82 17.60
CA LEU A 470 -15.65 14.34 17.50
C LEU A 470 -14.70 15.19 18.33
N PHE A 471 -13.73 14.53 18.96
CA PHE A 471 -12.67 15.17 19.74
C PHE A 471 -11.31 14.63 19.32
N THR A 472 -10.30 15.48 19.15
CA THR A 472 -8.93 15.08 18.82
C THR A 472 -7.99 15.34 19.99
N PHE A 473 -7.12 14.37 20.28
CA PHE A 473 -6.15 14.44 21.38
C PHE A 473 -4.73 14.02 20.93
N PRO A 474 -3.68 14.62 21.54
CA PRO A 474 -3.74 15.76 22.45
C PRO A 474 -4.27 17.03 21.75
N GLU A 475 -4.96 17.88 22.52
CA GLU A 475 -5.46 19.18 22.03
C GLU A 475 -4.29 20.05 21.55
N ASP A 476 -4.53 20.90 20.56
CA ASP A 476 -3.57 21.80 19.92
C ASP A 476 -2.34 21.15 19.27
N ALA A 477 -2.19 19.82 19.33
CA ALA A 477 -1.00 19.12 18.84
C ALA A 477 -1.05 18.79 17.33
N PHE A 478 -2.24 18.91 16.71
CA PHE A 478 -2.44 18.57 15.29
C PHE A 478 -3.26 19.62 14.54
N ASP A 479 -3.02 19.73 13.24
CA ASP A 479 -3.99 20.26 12.28
C ASP A 479 -4.72 19.08 11.66
N THR A 480 -5.91 18.78 12.17
CA THR A 480 -6.70 17.63 11.73
C THR A 480 -7.83 18.05 10.79
N SER A 481 -8.00 17.29 9.72
CA SER A 481 -9.14 17.37 8.83
C SER A 481 -9.78 16.00 8.67
N LEU A 482 -11.07 16.00 8.37
CA LEU A 482 -11.88 14.81 8.19
C LEU A 482 -12.64 14.94 6.89
N ARG A 483 -12.65 13.88 6.09
CA ARG A 483 -13.44 13.78 4.87
C ARG A 483 -14.26 12.50 4.82
N TYR A 484 -15.49 12.61 4.34
CA TYR A 484 -16.45 11.51 4.31
C TYR A 484 -17.47 11.70 3.20
N ARG A 485 -18.15 10.61 2.82
CA ARG A 485 -19.26 10.64 1.86
C ARG A 485 -20.54 10.18 2.55
N PRO A 486 -21.60 11.00 2.66
CA PRO A 486 -22.86 10.57 3.24
C PRO A 486 -23.41 9.33 2.54
N ALA A 487 -23.68 8.26 3.29
CA ALA A 487 -24.20 7.00 2.76
C ALA A 487 -25.72 6.95 2.88
N TYR A 488 -26.39 6.41 1.86
CA TYR A 488 -27.85 6.30 1.82
C TYR A 488 -28.27 4.86 1.55
N LYS A 489 -29.20 4.36 2.38
CA LYS A 489 -29.87 3.06 2.23
C LYS A 489 -30.66 2.93 0.93
#